data_AF-A0A7W5C6W7-F1
#
_entry.id   AF-A0A7W5C6W7-F1
#
_cell.length_a   1.000
_cell.length_b   1.000
_cell.length_c   1.000
_cell.angle_alpha   90.00
_cell.angle_beta   90.00
_cell.angle_gamma   90.00
#
_symmetry.space_group_name_H-M   'P 1'
#
loop_
_entity.id
_entity.type
_entity.pdbx_description
1 polymer ?
#
loop_
_entity_poly.entity_id
_entity_poly.type
_entity_poly.pdbx_seq_one_letter_code
_entity_poly.pdbx_strand_id
1 'polypeptide(L)' 'MAAEYAYLALWLLGMFGIIGIVIGAVAKFAMEDSLSHDEQFVWRRRLPADAMKRK' A
#
# COMPACT_ATOMS: atom_id res chain seq x y z
N MET A 1 -20.04 -6.29 -34.47
CA MET A 1 -20.81 -6.29 -33.22
C MET A 1 -20.17 -7.18 -32.16
N ALA A 2 -20.33 -8.53 -32.17
CA ALA A 2 -19.81 -9.39 -31.08
C ALA A 2 -18.27 -9.33 -30.89
N ALA A 3 -17.50 -9.27 -31.99
CA ALA A 3 -16.04 -9.20 -31.93
C ALA A 3 -15.52 -7.88 -31.34
N GLU A 4 -16.21 -6.76 -31.57
CA GLU A 4 -15.81 -5.44 -31.06
C GLU A 4 -15.98 -5.38 -29.53
N TYR A 5 -17.08 -5.95 -29.02
CA TYR A 5 -17.30 -6.06 -27.58
C TYR A 5 -16.26 -6.96 -26.90
N ALA A 6 -15.84 -8.06 -27.55
CA ALA A 6 -14.80 -8.93 -27.02
C ALA A 6 -13.44 -8.23 -26.95
N TYR A 7 -13.07 -7.46 -27.98
CA TYR A 7 -11.85 -6.65 -27.97
C TYR A 7 -11.88 -5.59 -26.87
N LEU A 8 -13.00 -4.89 -26.70
CA LEU A 8 -13.17 -3.91 -25.64
C LEU A 8 -13.03 -4.55 -24.25
N ALA A 9 -13.65 -5.71 -24.03
CA ALA A 9 -13.56 -6.43 -22.77
C ALA A 9 -12.12 -6.86 -22.43
N LEU A 10 -11.35 -7.32 -23.42
CA LEU A 10 -9.93 -7.66 -23.25
C LEU A 10 -9.11 -6.44 -22.86
N TRP A 11 -9.34 -5.29 -23.50
CA TRP A 11 -8.66 -4.04 -23.17
C TRP A 11 -8.99 -3.56 -21.76
N LEU A 12 -10.26 -3.63 -21.36
CA LEU A 12 -10.68 -3.25 -20.02
C LEU A 12 -10.06 -4.18 -18.97
N LEU A 13 -10.11 -5.50 -19.17
CA LEU A 13 -9.47 -6.46 -18.27
C LEU A 13 -7.97 -6.25 -18.15
N GLY A 14 -7.28 -6.01 -19.28
CA GLY A 14 -5.86 -5.70 -19.29
C GLY A 14 -5.54 -4.42 -18.51
N MET A 15 -6.27 -3.33 -18.79
CA MET A 15 -6.09 -2.04 -18.13
C MET A 15 -6.34 -2.13 -16.62
N PHE A 16 -7.49 -2.67 -16.21
CA PHE A 16 -7.82 -2.83 -14.80
C PHE A 16 -6.89 -3.81 -14.08
N GLY A 17 -6.45 -4.87 -14.77
CA GLY A 17 -5.46 -5.81 -14.24
C GLY A 17 -4.14 -5.12 -13.90
N ILE A 18 -3.59 -4.34 -14.84
CA ILE A 18 -2.34 -3.59 -14.61
C ILE A 18 -2.52 -2.59 -13.47
N ILE A 19 -3.60 -1.80 -13.47
CA ILE A 19 -3.88 -0.83 -12.41
C ILE A 19 -3.97 -1.52 -11.05
N GLY A 20 -4.71 -2.64 -10.97
CA GLY A 20 -4.87 -3.40 -9.73
C GLY A 20 -3.54 -3.94 -9.20
N ILE A 21 -2.66 -4.43 -10.07
CA ILE A 21 -1.31 -4.90 -9.70
C ILE A 21 -0.49 -3.74 -9.13
N VAL A 22 -0.48 -2.59 -9.80
CA VAL A 22 0.27 -1.41 -9.35
C VAL A 22 -0.25 -0.93 -8.00
N ILE A 23 -1.57 -0.79 -7.83
CA ILE A 23 -2.17 -0.38 -6.56
C ILE A 23 -1.83 -1.38 -5.46
N GLY A 24 -1.93 -2.69 -5.73
CA GLY A 24 -1.59 -3.73 -4.76
C GLY A 24 -0.13 -3.68 -4.32
N ALA A 25 0.79 -3.47 -5.28
CA ALA A 25 2.22 -3.32 -4.98
C ALA A 25 2.50 -2.08 -4.13
N VAL A 26 1.89 -0.93 -4.48
CA VAL A 26 2.04 0.32 -3.71
C VAL A 26 1.42 0.20 -2.32
N ALA A 27 0.24 -0.41 -2.20
CA ALA A 27 -0.41 -0.63 -0.91
C ALA A 27 0.44 -1.54 -0.01
N LYS A 28 0.95 -2.65 -0.57
CA LYS A 28 1.88 -3.53 0.15
C LYS A 28 3.13 -2.79 0.58
N PHE A 29 3.75 -2.03 -0.32
CA PHE A 29 4.91 -1.21 -0.01
C PHE A 29 4.60 -0.20 1.11
N ALA A 30 3.49 0.54 1.02
CA ALA A 30 3.11 1.52 2.04
C ALA A 30 2.82 0.86 3.41
N MET A 31 2.17 -0.30 3.43
CA MET A 31 1.91 -1.03 4.67
C MET A 31 3.20 -1.57 5.29
N GLU A 32 4.07 -2.21 4.52
CA GLU A 32 5.34 -2.77 5.02
C GLU A 32 6.33 -1.67 5.41
N ASP A 33 6.45 -0.61 4.61
CA ASP A 33 7.33 0.53 4.86
C ASP A 33 6.85 1.33 6.07
N SER A 34 5.56 1.68 6.16
CA SER A 34 5.03 2.40 7.32
C SER A 34 5.13 1.58 8.60
N LEU A 35 4.87 0.26 8.55
CA LEU A 35 4.93 -0.57 9.75
C LEU A 35 6.38 -0.77 10.21
N SER A 36 7.32 -0.97 9.29
CA SER A 36 8.75 -1.08 9.62
C SER A 36 9.33 0.24 10.14
N HIS A 37 8.94 1.37 9.53
CA HIS A 37 9.33 2.71 9.94
C HIS A 37 8.80 3.04 11.35
N ASP A 38 7.51 2.79 11.59
CA ASP A 38 6.88 3.00 12.89
C ASP A 38 7.47 2.06 13.95
N GLU A 39 7.73 0.80 13.63
CA GLU A 39 8.33 -0.12 14.60
C GLU A 39 9.74 0.33 15.01
N GLN A 40 10.57 0.70 14.04
CA GLN A 40 11.96 1.11 14.29
C GLN A 40 12.05 2.46 15.01
N PHE A 41 11.25 3.45 14.61
CA PHE A 41 11.40 4.83 15.05
C PHE A 41 10.35 5.30 16.07
N VAL A 42 9.21 4.63 16.18
CA VAL A 42 8.14 5.00 17.12
C VAL A 42 8.04 3.98 18.25
N TRP A 43 7.93 2.67 17.95
CA TRP A 43 7.62 1.67 18.97
C TRP A 43 8.84 1.16 19.74
N ARG A 44 9.99 0.99 19.09
CA ARG A 44 11.23 0.51 19.73
C ARG A 44 12.09 1.61 20.34
N ARG A 45 11.71 2.89 20.22
CA ARG A 45 12.44 3.97 20.90
C ARG A 45 12.23 3.86 22.41
N ARG A 46 13.34 3.79 23.16
CA ARG A 46 13.29 4.11 24.59
C ARG A 46 12.95 5.59 24.71
N LEU A 47 11.75 5.88 25.18
CA LEU A 47 11.35 7.25 25.51
C LEU A 47 12.32 7.79 26.58
N PRO A 48 12.83 9.03 26.41
CA PRO A 48 13.66 9.63 27.43
C PRO A 48 12.84 9.85 28.72
N ALA A 49 13.50 9.85 29.87
CA ALA A 49 12.86 9.77 31.18
C ALA A 49 11.91 10.95 31.49
N ASP A 50 12.13 12.08 30.82
CA ASP A 50 11.31 13.29 30.80
C ASP A 50 9.98 13.13 30.06
N ALA A 51 9.91 12.29 29.02
CA ALA A 51 8.69 12.00 28.27
C ALA A 51 7.72 11.06 29.02
N MET A 52 8.20 10.31 30.02
CA MET A 52 7.40 9.37 30.81
C MET A 52 6.66 10.05 31.98
N LYS A 53 7.01 11.30 32.32
CA LYS A 53 6.27 12.10 33.30
C LYS A 53 5.01 12.69 32.66
N ARG A 54 3.95 11.88 32.56
CA ARG A 54 2.59 12.44 32.48
C ARG A 54 2.27 13.10 33.82
N LYS A 55 1.94 14.40 33.78
CA LYS A 55 1.24 15.09 34.86
C LYS A 55 -0.14 14.46 35.06
#